data_AF-A0A2V6GBQ5-F1
#
_entry.id   AF-A0A2V6GBQ5-F1
#
_cell.length_a   1.000
_cell.length_b   1.000
_cell.length_c   1.000
_cell.angle_alpha   90.00
_cell.angle_beta   90.00
_cell.angle_gamma   90.00
#
_symmetry.space_group_name_H-M   'P 1'
#
loop_
_entity.id
_entity.type
_entity.pdbx_description
1 polymer ?
#
loop_
_entity_poly.entity_id
_entity_poly.type
_entity_poly.pdbx_seq_one_letter_code
_entity_poly.pdbx_strand_id
1 'polypeptide(L)'
;MRRKSAYILFLAVLGLLVIGIVMLFSTSAYARDSHGDVYFFIKRQAIWIGIGLVACTFAALVNYHFWQKTWWLWFAVALTALALCYIPHIGMRINGSRRWVGYGPVTFQPSE
;
A
#
# COMPACT_ATOMS: atom_id res chain seq x y z
N MET A 1 -7.16 -11.99 27.26
CA MET A 1 -7.71 -12.41 25.95
C MET A 1 -7.20 -11.55 24.77
N ARG A 2 -7.10 -10.21 24.89
CA ARG A 2 -6.65 -9.32 23.80
C ARG A 2 -5.27 -9.62 23.14
N ARG A 3 -4.25 -10.05 23.91
CA ARG A 3 -2.90 -10.30 23.36
C ARG A 3 -2.82 -11.54 22.44
N LYS A 4 -3.54 -12.63 22.75
CA LYS A 4 -3.51 -13.86 21.95
C LYS A 4 -4.09 -13.63 20.55
N SER A 5 -5.19 -12.87 20.46
CA SER A 5 -5.80 -12.48 19.18
C SER A 5 -4.87 -11.63 18.31
N ALA A 6 -4.11 -10.71 18.91
CA ALA A 6 -3.14 -9.90 18.18
C ALA A 6 -2.02 -10.77 17.56
N TYR A 7 -1.50 -11.76 18.30
CA TYR A 7 -0.48 -12.67 17.76
C TYR A 7 -1.02 -13.54 16.63
N ILE A 8 -2.26 -14.02 16.73
CA ILE A 8 -2.90 -14.80 15.66
C ILE A 8 -3.07 -13.96 14.39
N LEU A 9 -3.55 -12.72 14.52
CA LEU A 9 -3.68 -11.80 13.39
C LEU A 9 -2.32 -11.48 12.75
N PHE A 10 -1.31 -11.20 13.58
CA PHE A 10 0.04 -10.94 13.10
C PHE A 10 0.60 -12.14 12.31
N LEU A 11 0.43 -13.36 12.83
CA LEU A 11 0.89 -14.58 12.18
C LEU A 11 0.13 -14.84 10.86
N ALA A 12 -1.17 -14.57 10.82
CA ALA A 12 -1.98 -14.69 9.60
C ALA A 12 -1.53 -13.69 8.52
N VAL A 13 -1.28 -12.43 8.89
CA VAL A 13 -0.76 -11.41 7.97
C VAL A 13 0.63 -11.80 7.45
N LEU A 14 1.51 -12.31 8.31
CA LEU A 14 2.83 -12.78 7.91
C LEU A 14 2.73 -13.96 6.93
N GLY A 15 1.83 -14.92 7.19
CA GLY A 15 1.56 -16.02 6.27
C GLY A 15 1.07 -15.55 4.89
N LEU A 16 0.14 -14.60 4.86
CA LEU A 16 -0.35 -13.98 3.62
C LEU A 16 0.77 -13.26 2.86
N LEU A 17 1.66 -12.54 3.56
CA LEU A 17 2.82 -11.88 2.93
C LEU A 17 3.76 -12.89 2.28
N VAL A 18 4.07 -14.00 2.96
CA VAL A 18 4.95 -15.06 2.41
C VAL A 18 4.32 -15.67 1.16
N ILE A 19 3.03 -16.02 1.19
CA ILE A 19 2.31 -16.54 0.03
C ILE A 19 2.33 -15.54 -1.13
N GLY A 20 2.11 -14.25 -0.84
CA GLY A 20 2.17 -13.18 -1.84
C GLY A 20 3.55 -13.05 -2.50
N ILE A 21 4.64 -13.12 -1.72
CA ILE A 21 6.01 -13.08 -2.25
C ILE A 21 6.30 -14.31 -3.12
N VAL A 22 5.85 -15.50 -2.72
CA VAL A 22 6.00 -16.74 -3.52
C VAL A 22 5.26 -16.63 -4.85
N MET A 23 4.04 -16.09 -4.85
CA MET A 23 3.27 -15.83 -6.07
C MET A 23 3.97 -14.83 -6.99
N LEU A 24 4.52 -13.74 -6.44
CA LEU A 24 5.30 -12.76 -7.21
C LEU A 24 6.54 -13.40 -7.83
N PHE A 25 7.26 -14.24 -7.08
CA PHE A 25 8.40 -14.99 -7.60
C PHE A 25 7.99 -15.86 -8.81
N SER A 26 6.88 -16.59 -8.71
CA SER A 26 6.33 -17.40 -9.81
C SER A 26 6.01 -16.55 -11.05
N THR A 27 5.29 -15.43 -10.88
CA THR A 27 4.91 -14.56 -12.02
C THR A 27 6.11 -13.84 -12.64
N SER A 28 7.11 -13.46 -11.85
CA SER A 28 8.32 -12.81 -12.34
C SER A 28 9.20 -13.72 -13.20
N ALA A 29 9.13 -15.03 -13.00
CA ALA A 29 9.80 -16.01 -13.87
C ALA A 29 9.20 -16.04 -15.29
N TYR A 30 7.90 -15.78 -15.44
CA TYR A 30 7.22 -15.66 -16.73
C TYR A 30 7.35 -14.26 -17.37
N ALA A 31 7.59 -13.21 -16.57
CA ALA A 31 7.75 -11.83 -17.04
C ALA A 31 9.16 -11.50 -17.58
N ARG A 32 10.06 -12.51 -17.70
CA ARG A 32 11.42 -12.34 -18.26
C ARG A 32 11.44 -11.65 -19.62
N ASP A 33 10.37 -11.76 -20.39
CA ASP A 33 10.31 -11.29 -21.79
C ASP A 33 10.09 -9.77 -21.94
N SER A 34 9.75 -9.04 -20.86
CA SER A 34 9.36 -7.61 -20.99
C SER A 34 10.18 -6.61 -20.17
N HIS A 35 10.92 -7.03 -19.13
CA HIS A 35 11.57 -6.07 -18.20
C HIS A 35 13.02 -6.40 -17.77
N GLY A 36 13.65 -7.45 -18.30
CA GLY A 36 15.10 -7.71 -18.15
C GLY A 36 15.63 -8.09 -16.75
N ASP A 37 14.90 -7.79 -15.66
CA ASP A 37 15.30 -8.16 -14.29
C ASP A 37 14.15 -8.89 -13.56
N VAL A 38 14.35 -10.19 -13.28
CA VAL A 38 13.40 -11.06 -12.56
C VAL A 38 13.10 -10.52 -11.17
N TYR A 39 14.03 -9.76 -10.58
CA TYR A 39 13.90 -9.26 -9.23
C TYR A 39 13.18 -7.90 -9.13
N PHE A 40 12.78 -7.28 -10.25
CA PHE A 40 12.17 -5.95 -10.22
C PHE A 40 10.91 -5.87 -9.34
N PHE A 41 9.97 -6.79 -9.55
CA PHE A 41 8.72 -6.84 -8.77
C PHE A 41 8.97 -7.22 -7.30
N ILE A 42 9.94 -8.10 -7.05
CA ILE A 42 10.29 -8.55 -5.69
C ILE A 42 10.96 -7.42 -4.90
N LYS A 43 11.92 -6.73 -5.50
CA LYS A 43 12.58 -5.56 -4.90
C LYS A 43 11.56 -4.48 -4.56
N ARG A 44 10.63 -4.18 -5.48
CA ARG A 44 9.55 -3.21 -5.24
C ARG A 44 8.62 -3.66 -4.12
N GLN A 45 8.18 -4.92 -4.10
CA GLN A 45 7.34 -5.46 -3.02
C GLN A 45 8.06 -5.38 -1.66
N ALA A 46 9.34 -5.73 -1.60
CA ALA A 46 10.12 -5.65 -0.37
C ALA A 46 10.23 -4.21 0.18
N ILE A 47 10.43 -3.22 -0.71
CA ILE A 47 10.44 -1.80 -0.33
C ILE A 47 9.08 -1.39 0.24
N TRP A 48 7.97 -1.73 -0.42
CA TRP A 48 6.62 -1.41 0.07
C TRP A 48 6.27 -2.09 1.39
N ILE A 49 6.67 -3.35 1.58
CA ILE A 49 6.53 -4.06 2.85
C ILE A 49 7.31 -3.34 3.95
N GLY A 50 8.56 -2.93 3.66
CA GLY A 50 9.38 -2.17 4.61
C GLY A 50 8.73 -0.85 5.01
N ILE A 51 8.29 -0.05 4.05
CA ILE A 51 7.59 1.22 4.28
C ILE A 51 6.30 0.98 5.10
N GLY A 52 5.51 -0.02 4.72
CA GLY A 52 4.27 -0.37 5.42
C GLY A 52 4.49 -0.80 6.87
N LEU A 53 5.55 -1.56 7.15
CA LEU A 53 5.88 -2.03 8.50
C LEU A 53 6.34 -0.87 9.40
N VAL A 54 7.13 0.06 8.85
CA VAL A 54 7.51 1.30 9.53
C VAL A 54 6.28 2.14 9.83
N ALA A 55 5.42 2.39 8.83
CA ALA A 55 4.20 3.17 8.99
C ALA A 55 3.25 2.54 10.03
N CYS A 56 3.08 1.20 9.99
CA CYS A 56 2.26 0.47 10.94
C CYS A 56 2.80 0.58 12.38
N THR A 57 4.13 0.51 12.54
CA THR A 57 4.77 0.67 13.85
C THR A 57 4.57 2.08 14.41
N PHE A 58 4.77 3.12 13.59
CA PHE A 58 4.47 4.49 14.00
C PHE A 58 3.00 4.70 14.34
N ALA A 59 2.08 4.18 13.52
CA ALA A 59 0.65 4.26 13.79
C ALA A 59 0.25 3.55 15.09
N ALA A 60 0.87 2.40 15.40
CA ALA A 60 0.67 1.65 16.63
C ALA A 60 1.25 2.34 17.88
N LEU A 61 2.29 3.15 17.72
CA LEU A 61 2.87 3.96 18.81
C LEU A 61 2.00 5.18 19.14
N VAL A 62 1.22 5.69 18.18
CA VAL A 62 0.31 6.83 18.38
C VAL A 62 -0.94 6.37 19.12
N ASN A 63 -1.31 7.08 20.19
CA ASN A 63 -2.51 6.78 20.97
C ASN A 63 -3.78 6.88 20.11
N TYR A 64 -4.66 5.88 20.19
CA TYR A 64 -5.92 5.83 19.42
C TYR A 64 -6.81 7.07 19.63
N HIS A 65 -6.74 7.73 20.79
CA HIS A 65 -7.49 8.97 21.04
C HIS A 65 -7.06 10.13 20.13
N PHE A 66 -5.79 10.17 19.72
CA PHE A 66 -5.31 11.17 18.78
C PHE A 66 -5.99 10.99 17.42
N TRP A 67 -6.04 9.76 16.91
CA TRP A 67 -6.74 9.40 15.68
C TRP A 67 -8.23 9.72 15.76
N GLN A 68 -8.87 9.40 16.89
CA GLN A 68 -10.28 9.70 17.11
C GLN A 68 -10.57 11.20 17.15
N LYS A 69 -9.70 12.03 17.73
CA LYS A 69 -9.89 13.50 17.79
C LYS A 69 -9.60 14.17 16.45
N THR A 70 -8.70 13.61 15.65
CA THR A 70 -8.27 14.16 14.35
C THR A 70 -8.99 13.53 13.16
N TRP A 71 -10.05 12.75 13.39
CA TRP A 71 -10.79 12.03 12.33
C TRP A 71 -11.19 12.93 11.16
N TRP A 72 -11.63 14.16 11.45
CA TRP A 72 -12.10 15.11 10.45
C TRP A 72 -10.97 15.62 9.54
N LEU A 73 -9.74 15.73 10.07
CA LEU A 73 -8.56 16.09 9.28
C LEU A 73 -8.22 14.97 8.30
N TRP A 74 -8.17 13.73 8.76
CA TRP A 74 -7.91 12.56 7.89
C TRP A 74 -9.01 12.39 6.85
N PHE A 75 -10.27 12.63 7.21
CA PHE A 75 -11.39 12.62 6.27
C PHE A 75 -11.26 13.72 5.21
N ALA A 76 -10.92 14.94 5.60
CA ALA A 76 -10.67 16.04 4.66
C ALA A 76 -9.48 15.74 3.73
N VAL A 77 -8.41 15.13 4.25
CA VAL A 77 -7.26 14.68 3.44
C VAL A 77 -7.70 13.62 2.42
N ALA A 78 -8.49 12.63 2.81
CA ALA A 78 -8.99 11.61 1.89
C ALA A 78 -9.90 12.22 0.80
N LEU A 79 -10.79 13.14 1.19
CA LEU A 79 -11.72 13.79 0.26
C LEU A 79 -10.99 14.70 -0.72
N THR A 80 -9.98 15.44 -0.26
CA THR A 80 -9.12 16.25 -1.14
C THR A 80 -8.30 15.37 -2.07
N ALA A 81 -7.70 14.28 -1.58
CA ALA A 81 -6.98 13.32 -2.42
C ALA A 81 -7.88 12.71 -3.51
N LEU A 82 -9.15 12.41 -3.19
CA LEU A 82 -10.13 11.93 -4.16
C LEU A 82 -10.47 13.01 -5.20
N ALA A 83 -10.59 14.27 -4.78
CA ALA A 83 -10.79 15.38 -5.71
C ALA A 83 -9.58 15.59 -6.64
N LEU A 84 -8.35 15.37 -6.14
CA LEU A 84 -7.12 15.47 -6.95
C LEU A 84 -7.08 14.47 -8.11
N CYS A 85 -7.76 13.31 -8.03
CA CYS A 85 -7.91 12.39 -9.17
C CYS A 85 -8.55 13.05 -10.40
N TYR A 86 -9.37 14.09 -10.21
CA TYR A 86 -10.06 14.76 -11.32
C TYR A 86 -9.18 15.79 -12.04
N ILE A 87 -8.11 16.26 -11.39
CA ILE A 87 -7.21 17.27 -11.95
C ILE A 87 -6.41 16.65 -13.11
N PRO A 88 -6.59 17.14 -14.36
CA PRO A 88 -5.70 16.76 -15.45
C PRO A 88 -4.27 17.15 -15.05
N HIS A 89 -3.28 16.31 -15.34
CA HIS A 89 -1.87 16.34 -14.89
C HIS A 89 -1.53 15.53 -13.63
N ILE A 90 -2.47 15.30 -12.70
CA ILE A 90 -2.21 14.54 -11.45
C ILE A 90 -2.93 13.18 -11.45
N GLY A 91 -4.16 13.15 -11.95
CA GLY A 91 -4.94 11.92 -12.09
C GLY A 91 -4.52 11.11 -13.33
N MET A 92 -3.91 9.95 -13.11
CA MET A 92 -3.52 9.01 -14.15
C MET A 92 -4.70 8.16 -14.64
N ARG A 93 -4.78 7.99 -15.96
CA ARG A 93 -5.70 7.05 -16.62
C ARG A 93 -5.02 5.68 -16.68
N ILE A 94 -5.41 4.76 -15.80
CA ILE A 94 -4.97 3.35 -15.87
C ILE A 94 -6.20 2.51 -16.24
N ASN A 95 -6.09 1.69 -17.29
CA ASN A 95 -7.18 0.84 -17.80
C ASN A 95 -8.51 1.61 -18.06
N GLY A 96 -8.42 2.84 -18.59
CA GLY A 96 -9.57 3.69 -18.90
C GLY A 96 -10.16 4.49 -17.71
N SER A 97 -9.75 4.21 -16.47
CA SER A 97 -10.28 4.85 -15.25
C SER A 97 -9.29 5.82 -14.59
N ARG A 98 -9.79 6.96 -14.06
CA ARG A 98 -9.00 7.97 -13.32
C ARG A 98 -9.13 7.76 -11.82
N ARG A 99 -8.56 6.66 -11.32
CA ARG A 99 -8.59 6.29 -9.88
C ARG A 99 -7.24 6.43 -9.20
N TRP A 100 -6.20 6.72 -9.97
CA TRP A 100 -4.83 6.75 -9.50
C TRP A 100 -4.31 8.18 -9.55
N VAL A 101 -3.78 8.65 -8.42
CA VAL A 101 -3.00 9.87 -8.37
C VAL A 101 -1.54 9.46 -8.47
N GLY A 102 -0.81 10.02 -9.42
CA GLY A 102 0.61 9.71 -9.53
C GLY A 102 1.42 10.89 -10.00
N TYR A 103 2.61 10.98 -9.42
CA TYR A 103 3.62 11.94 -9.82
C TYR A 103 4.97 11.21 -9.90
N GLY A 104 5.45 10.96 -11.12
CA GLY A 104 6.67 10.20 -11.36
C GLY A 104 6.56 8.70 -10.96
N PRO A 105 7.52 8.13 -10.20
CA PRO A 105 7.56 6.70 -9.87
C PRO A 105 6.59 6.28 -8.75
N VAL A 106 5.96 7.25 -8.08
CA VAL A 106 5.04 7.00 -6.96
C VAL A 106 3.61 7.12 -7.45
N THR A 107 2.85 6.06 -7.23
CA THR A 107 1.42 5.96 -7.56
C THR A 107 0.66 5.70 -6.27
N PHE A 108 -0.29 6.55 -5.95
CA PHE A 108 -1.15 6.44 -4.78
C PHE A 108 -2.60 6.30 -5.21
N GLN A 109 -3.34 5.47 -4.48
CA GLN A 109 -4.77 5.27 -4.70
C GLN A 109 -5.52 5.91 -3.53
N PRO A 110 -6.25 7.03 -3.75
CA PRO A 110 -6.98 7.71 -2.67
C PRO A 110 -8.08 6.88 -1.99
N SER A 111 -8.41 5.70 -2.52
CA SER A 111 -9.40 4.80 -1.91
C SER A 111 -8.80 3.81 -0.91
N GLU A 112 -7.47 3.74 -0.81
CA GLU A 112 -6.75 3.06 0.28
C GLU A 112 -6.59 4.00 1.47
#